data_AF-A0A1M7KHC5-F1
#
_entry.id   AF-A0A1M7KHC5-F1
#
_cell.length_a   1.000
_cell.length_b   1.000
_cell.length_c   1.000
_cell.angle_alpha   90.00
_cell.angle_beta   90.00
_cell.angle_gamma   90.00
#
_symmetry.space_group_name_H-M   'P 1'
#
loop_
_entity.id
_entity.type
_entity.pdbx_description
1 polymer ?
#
loop_
_entity_poly.entity_id
_entity_poly.type
_entity_poly.pdbx_seq_one_letter_code
_entity_poly.pdbx_strand_id
1 'polypeptide(L)'
;MKTFLLICLAVIASIILLANLGPMIMLLISVAIAYYGVRKFVVADTTGKKVGWGIVILIGVSMSLSNIPALIGVVALVVLYYTYKKWQQEKDNYYKDDYLTWDKL
;
A
#
# COMPACT_ATOMS: atom_id res chain seq x y z
N MET A 1 18.70 18.76 12.03
CA MET A 1 17.79 17.84 12.77
C MET A 1 16.65 17.27 11.91
N LYS A 2 16.06 18.03 10.98
CA LYS A 2 14.91 17.58 10.15
C LYS A 2 15.21 16.33 9.31
N THR A 3 16.40 16.25 8.72
CA THR A 3 16.86 15.08 7.95
C THR A 3 17.02 13.82 8.81
N PHE A 4 17.54 13.94 10.03
CA PHE A 4 17.67 12.80 10.95
C PHE A 4 16.30 12.20 11.32
N LEU A 5 15.31 13.06 11.61
CA LEU A 5 13.94 12.61 11.88
C LEU A 5 13.28 11.93 10.68
N LEU A 6 13.47 12.46 9.46
CA LEU A 6 12.97 11.82 8.23
C LEU A 6 13.59 10.44 8.01
N ILE A 7 14.89 10.29 8.28
CA ILE A 7 15.60 9.00 8.16
C ILE A 7 15.07 8.00 9.19
N CYS A 8 14.94 8.38 10.46
CA CYS A 8 14.38 7.49 11.49
C CYS A 8 12.96 7.03 11.14
N LEU A 9 12.12 7.96 10.67
CA LEU A 9 10.75 7.65 10.28
C LEU A 9 10.68 6.73 9.06
N ALA A 10 11.56 6.92 8.08
CA ALA A 10 11.70 6.03 6.93
C ALA A 10 12.16 4.62 7.34
N VAL A 11 13.11 4.50 8.28
CA VAL A 11 13.58 3.18 8.77
C VAL A 11 12.45 2.43 9.48
N ILE A 12 11.76 3.10 10.41
CA ILE A 12 10.63 2.49 11.15
C ILE A 12 9.52 2.06 10.17
N ALA A 13 9.14 2.95 9.24
CA ALA A 13 8.13 2.63 8.25
C ALA A 13 8.54 1.48 7.32
N SER A 14 9.83 1.37 6.98
CA SER A 14 10.37 0.25 6.19
C SER A 14 10.28 -1.08 6.93
N ILE A 15 10.60 -1.10 8.23
CA ILE A 15 10.48 -2.31 9.06
C ILE A 15 9.01 -2.75 9.15
N ILE A 16 8.10 -1.81 9.40
CA ILE A 16 6.65 -2.09 9.46
C ILE A 16 6.16 -2.63 8.12
N LEU A 17 6.59 -2.03 7.01
CA LEU A 17 6.23 -2.48 5.67
C LEU A 17 6.72 -3.92 5.43
N LEU A 18 7.99 -4.21 5.69
CA LEU A 18 8.58 -5.54 5.55
C LEU A 18 7.89 -6.58 6.45
N ALA A 19 7.54 -6.21 7.68
CA ALA A 19 6.82 -7.08 8.60
C ALA A 19 5.40 -7.42 8.12
N ASN A 20 4.76 -6.51 7.38
CA ASN A 20 3.39 -6.68 6.87
C ASN A 20 3.35 -7.07 5.38
N LEU A 21 4.49 -7.37 4.75
CA LEU A 21 4.56 -7.70 3.32
C LEU A 21 3.76 -8.96 2.98
N GLY A 22 3.86 -10.00 3.84
CA GLY A 22 3.11 -11.25 3.68
C GLY A 22 1.60 -11.02 3.67
N PRO A 23 1.03 -10.42 4.74
CA PRO A 23 -0.38 -10.05 4.77
C PRO A 23 -0.82 -9.17 3.59
N MET A 24 0.00 -8.20 3.15
CA MET A 24 -0.32 -7.35 2.01
C MET A 24 -0.49 -8.14 0.71
N ILE A 25 0.46 -9.04 0.41
CA ILE A 25 0.41 -9.87 -0.79
C ILE A 25 -0.80 -10.80 -0.72
N MET A 26 -1.03 -11.42 0.44
CA MET A 26 -2.15 -12.33 0.64
C MET A 26 -3.51 -11.62 0.50
N LEU A 27 -3.62 -10.39 1.02
CA LEU A 27 -4.81 -9.56 0.85
C LEU A 27 -5.06 -9.23 -0.63
N LEU A 28 -4.00 -8.95 -1.39
CA LEU A 28 -4.10 -8.69 -2.83
C LEU A 28 -4.63 -9.92 -3.59
N ILE A 29 -4.12 -11.11 -3.24
CA ILE A 29 -4.58 -12.38 -3.79
C ILE A 29 -6.03 -12.66 -3.39
N SER A 30 -6.40 -12.46 -2.13
CA SER A 30 -7.76 -12.73 -1.64
C SER A 30 -8.80 -11.81 -2.28
N VAL A 31 -8.46 -10.53 -2.46
CA VAL A 31 -9.29 -9.57 -3.21
C VAL A 31 -9.41 -9.99 -4.67
N ALA A 32 -8.33 -10.44 -5.30
CA ALA A 32 -8.40 -10.94 -6.68
C ALA A 32 -9.33 -12.15 -6.80
N ILE A 33 -9.21 -13.13 -5.89
CA ILE A 33 -10.09 -14.31 -5.85
C ILE A 33 -11.55 -13.88 -5.66
N ALA A 34 -11.83 -13.01 -4.67
CA ALA A 34 -13.17 -12.51 -4.42
C ALA A 34 -13.73 -11.78 -5.64
N TYR A 35 -12.93 -10.92 -6.29
CA TYR A 35 -13.32 -10.19 -7.50
C TYR A 35 -13.65 -11.13 -8.67
N TYR A 36 -12.80 -12.12 -8.94
CA TYR A 36 -13.08 -13.13 -9.96
C TYR A 36 -14.33 -13.95 -9.62
N GLY A 37 -14.51 -14.30 -8.35
CA GLY A 37 -15.70 -14.96 -7.84
C GLY A 37 -16.97 -14.14 -8.11
N VAL A 38 -16.97 -12.85 -7.76
CA VAL A 38 -18.09 -11.93 -8.02
C VAL A 38 -18.36 -11.83 -9.51
N ARG A 39 -17.32 -11.64 -10.35
CA ARG A 39 -17.49 -11.54 -11.80
C ARG A 39 -18.14 -12.79 -12.38
N LYS A 40 -17.73 -13.98 -11.93
CA LYS A 40 -18.30 -15.25 -12.40
C LYS A 40 -19.67 -15.54 -11.79
N PHE A 41 -19.94 -15.06 -10.58
CA PHE A 41 -21.26 -15.16 -9.95
C PHE A 41 -22.32 -14.36 -10.72
N VAL A 42 -21.97 -13.14 -11.15
CA VAL A 42 -22.88 -12.28 -11.92
C VAL A 42 -23.21 -12.89 -13.29
N VAL A 43 -22.22 -13.51 -13.95
CA VAL A 43 -22.38 -14.13 -15.28
C VAL A 43 -22.96 -15.55 -15.20
N ALA A 44 -23.15 -16.14 -14.02
CA ALA A 44 -23.62 -17.51 -13.91
C ALA A 44 -25.12 -17.63 -14.24
N ASP A 45 -25.45 -18.44 -15.26
CA ASP A 45 -26.85 -18.65 -15.69
C ASP A 45 -27.61 -19.66 -14.82
N THR A 46 -26.90 -20.50 -14.04
CA THR A 46 -27.52 -21.57 -13.24
C THR A 46 -27.35 -21.33 -11.75
N THR A 47 -28.37 -21.72 -10.97
CA THR A 47 -28.37 -21.62 -9.51
C THR A 47 -27.19 -22.37 -8.88
N GLY A 48 -26.86 -23.56 -9.38
CA GLY A 48 -25.71 -24.33 -8.88
C GLY A 48 -24.36 -23.62 -9.09
N LYS A 49 -24.16 -23.00 -10.26
CA LYS A 49 -22.95 -22.20 -10.53
C LYS A 49 -22.90 -20.96 -9.63
N LYS A 50 -24.03 -20.28 -9.41
CA LYS A 50 -24.11 -19.15 -8.48
C LYS A 50 -23.72 -19.57 -7.06
N VAL A 51 -24.25 -20.68 -6.55
CA VAL A 51 -23.89 -21.17 -5.20
C VAL A 51 -22.39 -21.48 -5.11
N GLY A 52 -21.83 -22.17 -6.11
CA GLY A 52 -20.39 -22.46 -6.16
C GLY A 52 -19.52 -21.19 -6.14
N TRP A 53 -19.83 -20.21 -6.98
CA TRP A 53 -19.11 -18.93 -6.97
C TRP A 53 -19.36 -18.12 -5.70
N GLY A 54 -20.53 -18.24 -5.08
CA GLY A 54 -20.84 -17.66 -3.78
C GLY A 54 -19.89 -18.14 -2.68
N ILE A 55 -19.58 -19.43 -2.66
CA ILE A 55 -18.60 -20.00 -1.72
C ILE A 55 -17.19 -19.45 -1.98
N VAL A 56 -16.77 -19.36 -3.25
CA VAL A 56 -15.46 -18.79 -3.62
C VAL A 56 -15.34 -17.33 -3.16
N ILE A 57 -16.40 -16.55 -3.32
CA ILE A 57 -16.47 -15.17 -2.83
C ILE A 57 -16.31 -15.15 -1.31
N LEU A 58 -17.05 -15.99 -0.58
CA LEU A 58 -16.97 -16.06 0.88
C LEU A 58 -15.56 -16.41 1.37
N ILE A 59 -14.87 -17.34 0.69
CA ILE A 59 -13.48 -17.69 1.00
C ILE A 59 -12.57 -16.48 0.79
N GLY A 60 -12.66 -15.82 -0.37
CA GLY A 60 -11.85 -14.64 -0.68
C GLY A 60 -12.09 -13.48 0.30
N VAL A 61 -13.35 -13.24 0.68
CA VAL A 61 -13.70 -12.22 1.68
C VAL A 61 -13.16 -12.60 3.06
N SER A 62 -13.33 -13.85 3.48
CA SER A 62 -12.84 -14.32 4.79
C SER A 62 -11.32 -14.21 4.89
N MET A 63 -10.60 -14.62 3.85
CA MET A 63 -9.15 -14.46 3.76
C MET A 63 -8.74 -12.98 3.83
N SER A 64 -9.49 -12.10 3.17
CA SER A 64 -9.21 -10.65 3.22
C SER A 64 -9.35 -10.10 4.65
N LEU A 65 -10.39 -10.52 5.38
CA LEU A 65 -10.61 -10.13 6.78
C LEU A 65 -9.52 -10.67 7.72
N SER A 66 -8.98 -11.86 7.47
CA SER A 66 -7.87 -12.40 8.28
C SER A 66 -6.54 -11.66 8.05
N ASN A 67 -6.42 -10.89 6.96
CA ASN A 67 -5.22 -10.15 6.59
C ASN A 67 -5.32 -8.65 6.89
N ILE A 68 -6.11 -8.22 7.87
CA ILE A 68 -6.18 -6.81 8.33
C ILE A 68 -4.81 -6.15 8.57
N PRO A 69 -3.75 -6.84 9.07
CA PRO A 69 -2.42 -6.22 9.21
C PRO A 69 -1.86 -5.63 7.91
N ALA A 70 -2.32 -6.12 6.74
CA ALA A 70 -2.01 -5.53 5.44
C ALA A 70 -2.32 -4.03 5.37
N LEU A 71 -3.39 -3.57 6.03
CA LEU A 71 -3.76 -2.15 6.05
C LEU A 71 -2.68 -1.31 6.74
N ILE A 72 -2.05 -1.83 7.79
CA ILE A 72 -0.93 -1.19 8.48
C ILE A 72 0.27 -1.09 7.53
N GLY A 73 0.55 -2.17 6.79
CA GLY A 73 1.58 -2.17 5.75
C GLY A 73 1.31 -1.13 4.65
N VAL A 74 0.06 -1.00 4.19
CA VAL A 74 -0.34 0.03 3.22
C VAL A 74 -0.10 1.43 3.78
N VAL A 75 -0.49 1.69 5.03
CA VAL A 75 -0.22 2.98 5.70
C VAL A 75 1.28 3.25 5.76
N ALA A 76 2.09 2.26 6.13
CA ALA A 76 3.55 2.40 6.17
C ALA A 76 4.14 2.72 4.79
N LEU A 77 3.61 2.10 3.73
CA LEU A 77 4.01 2.38 2.34
C LEU A 77 3.68 3.83 1.94
N VAL A 78 2.49 4.32 2.31
CA VAL A 78 2.07 5.72 2.09
C VAL A 78 2.98 6.70 2.85
N VAL A 79 3.28 6.42 4.12
CA VAL A 79 4.19 7.24 4.93
C VAL A 79 5.59 7.28 4.32
N LEU A 80 6.11 6.15 3.86
CA LEU A 80 7.39 6.08 3.14
C LEU A 80 7.40 6.95 1.89
N TYR A 81 6.35 6.84 1.07
CA TYR A 81 6.23 7.62 -0.17
C TYR A 81 6.25 9.13 0.10
N TYR A 82 5.47 9.61 1.08
CA TYR A 82 5.44 11.03 1.44
C TYR A 82 6.75 11.50 2.06
N THR A 83 7.41 10.67 2.88
CA THR A 83 8.71 10.98 3.47
C THR A 83 9.78 11.14 2.39
N TYR A 84 9.81 10.22 1.42
CA TYR A 84 10.69 10.29 0.27
C TYR A 84 10.42 11.55 -0.58
N LYS A 85 9.16 11.81 -0.92
CA LYS A 85 8.76 12.98 -1.70
C LYS A 85 9.15 14.29 -1.01
N LYS A 86 8.94 14.39 0.29
CA LYS A 86 9.32 15.56 1.08
C LYS A 86 10.84 15.77 1.10
N TRP A 87 11.61 14.69 1.24
CA TRP A 87 13.07 14.77 1.18
C TRP A 87 13.58 15.26 -0.19
N GLN A 88 12.93 14.85 -1.28
CA GLN A 88 13.26 15.33 -2.62
C GLN A 88 12.95 16.82 -2.78
N GLN A 89 11.80 17.29 -2.29
CA GLN A 89 11.44 18.71 -2.30
C GLN A 89 12.39 19.57 -1.45
N GLU A 90 12.83 19.09 -0.30
CA GLU A 90 13.82 19.82 0.53
C GLU A 90 15.14 20.00 -0.21
N LYS A 91 15.59 18.99 -0.99
CA LYS A 91 16.79 19.10 -1.83
C LYS A 91 16.64 20.14 -2.93
N ASP A 92 15.51 20.13 -3.64
CA ASP A 92 15.27 21.08 -4.74
C ASP A 92 15.23 22.53 -4.23
N ASN A 93 14.59 22.77 -3.07
CA ASN A 93 14.56 24.09 -2.45
C ASN A 93 15.95 24.54 -1.97
N TYR A 94 16.73 23.63 -1.37
CA TYR A 94 18.09 23.93 -0.94
C TYR A 94 18.97 24.36 -2.11
N TYR A 95 18.85 23.67 -3.25
CA TYR A 95 19.60 24.01 -4.46
C TYR A 95 19.17 25.37 -5.04
N LYS A 96 17.85 25.65 -5.05
CA LYS A 96 17.29 26.90 -5.55
C LYS A 96 17.69 28.13 -4.71
N ASP A 97 17.72 28.01 -3.38
CA ASP A 97 18.20 29.09 -2.51
C ASP A 97 19.68 29.39 -2.74
N ASP A 98 20.53 28.36 -2.85
CA ASP A 98 21.98 28.52 -3.08
C ASP A 98 22.26 29.28 -4.39
N TYR A 99 21.58 28.93 -5.48
CA TYR A 99 21.69 29.64 -6.76
C TYR A 99 21.29 31.11 -6.69
N LEU A 100 20.20 31.43 -5.98
CA LEU A 100 19.71 32.79 -5.84
C LEU A 100 20.64 33.67 -4.99
N THR A 101 21.50 33.07 -4.16
CA THR A 101 22.54 33.78 -3.40
C THR A 101 23.76 34.15 -4.25
N TRP A 102 24.21 33.27 -5.16
CA TRP A 102 25.36 33.57 -6.03
C TRP A 102 25.08 34.62 -7.09
N ASP A 103 23.84 34.70 -7.57
CA ASP A 103 23.39 35.71 -8.55
C ASP A 103 23.31 37.15 -7.97
N LYS A 104 23.48 37.29 -6.64
CA LYS A 104 23.43 38.57 -5.92
C LYS A 104 24.80 39.12 -5.52
N LEU A 105 25.89 38.42 -5.83
CA LEU A 105 27.28 38.82 -5.57
C LEU A 105 27.96 39.32 -6.84
#